data_AF-A0A0B5F799-F1
#
_entry.id   AF-A0A0B5F799-F1
#
_cell.length_a   1.000
_cell.length_b   1.000
_cell.length_c   1.000
_cell.angle_alpha   90.00
_cell.angle_beta   90.00
_cell.angle_gamma   90.00
#
_symmetry.space_group_name_H-M   'P 1'
#
loop_
_entity.id
_entity.type
_entity.pdbx_description
1 polymer ?
#
loop_
_entity_poly.entity_id
_entity_poly.type
_entity_poly.pdbx_seq_one_letter_code
_entity_poly.pdbx_strand_id
1 'polypeptide(L)'
;MAFTALPPDTDADIARVTETLAMITPRWNVRILLALSGPPVRYRELAAKMPWLPQSQLHLKLKTLCDAGLVERTEHSPRHVTYGHTERGAALLPVLPLLVTWAEEHLEKPDGPLPAIDQIEDSLTLLTRRHAASILWVLKSRQDVSGRALARIVMPRRGGTTIYSPLGQLVADGLVDTEGNGRPYRLSAAGHGLGPTLGAVSAWSAGQPLDQGAHHPIWGHPQTKRAPRPWASSPPRPTPAARPQTRAADGSPAWHARDLFSHATPARPAAVAAGGPRR
;
A
#
# COMPACT_ATOMS: atom_id res chain seq x y z
N MET A 1 21.46 6.64 -17.99
CA MET A 1 20.21 6.22 -18.66
C MET A 1 19.15 7.27 -18.39
N ALA A 2 18.50 7.79 -19.42
CA ALA A 2 17.46 8.82 -19.28
C ALA A 2 16.22 8.20 -18.59
N PHE A 3 15.78 8.80 -17.49
CA PHE A 3 14.51 8.44 -16.85
C PHE A 3 13.38 9.09 -17.64
N THR A 4 13.08 8.51 -18.81
CA THR A 4 11.98 8.93 -19.66
C THR A 4 10.65 8.68 -18.94
N ALA A 5 9.66 9.54 -19.21
CA ALA A 5 8.28 9.39 -18.75
C ALA A 5 7.72 7.98 -19.07
N LEU A 6 6.61 7.62 -18.43
CA LEU A 6 5.92 6.36 -18.73
C LEU A 6 5.47 6.32 -20.20
N PRO A 7 5.42 5.12 -20.82
CA PRO A 7 4.80 4.98 -22.14
C PRO A 7 3.35 5.48 -22.11
N PRO A 8 2.85 6.12 -23.20
CA PRO A 8 1.52 6.72 -23.21
C PRO A 8 0.41 5.70 -22.95
N ASP A 9 0.55 4.47 -23.43
CA ASP A 9 -0.40 3.39 -23.18
C ASP A 9 -0.46 3.01 -21.70
N THR A 10 0.67 3.10 -20.99
CA THR A 10 0.75 2.85 -19.54
C THR A 10 0.08 3.97 -18.76
N ASP A 11 0.27 5.24 -19.15
CA ASP A 11 -0.38 6.37 -18.49
C ASP A 11 -1.91 6.33 -18.67
N ALA A 12 -2.37 5.99 -19.88
CA ALA A 12 -3.80 5.81 -20.15
C ALA A 12 -4.39 4.66 -19.33
N ASP A 13 -3.65 3.55 -19.19
CA ASP A 13 -4.08 2.41 -18.40
C ASP A 13 -4.15 2.72 -16.89
N ILE A 14 -3.12 3.38 -16.34
CA ILE A 14 -3.13 3.87 -14.95
C ILE A 14 -4.34 4.78 -14.71
N ALA A 15 -4.64 5.68 -15.64
CA ALA A 15 -5.76 6.61 -15.52
C ALA A 15 -7.10 5.86 -15.46
N ARG A 16 -7.34 4.92 -16.39
CA ARG A 16 -8.56 4.10 -16.42
C ARG A 16 -8.73 3.24 -15.18
N VAL A 17 -7.65 2.62 -14.69
CA VAL A 17 -7.70 1.83 -13.45
C VAL A 17 -7.98 2.72 -12.25
N THR A 18 -7.32 3.88 -12.17
CA THR A 18 -7.54 4.84 -11.07
C THR A 18 -9.00 5.32 -11.06
N GLU A 19 -9.55 5.65 -12.24
CA GLU A 19 -10.95 6.02 -12.38
C GLU A 19 -11.88 4.88 -11.97
N THR A 20 -11.60 3.65 -12.40
CA THR A 20 -12.40 2.47 -12.05
C THR A 20 -12.45 2.25 -10.54
N LEU A 21 -11.30 2.29 -9.88
CA LEU A 21 -11.23 2.19 -8.42
C LEU A 21 -11.98 3.34 -7.74
N ALA A 22 -11.81 4.58 -8.23
CA ALA A 22 -12.50 5.75 -7.70
C ALA A 22 -14.04 5.71 -7.89
N MET A 23 -14.56 4.95 -8.85
CA MET A 23 -16.00 4.74 -9.01
C MET A 23 -16.58 3.84 -7.90
N ILE A 24 -15.83 2.83 -7.44
CA ILE A 24 -16.32 1.81 -6.49
C ILE A 24 -15.92 2.06 -5.05
N THR A 25 -14.83 2.78 -4.79
CA THR A 25 -14.35 3.12 -3.44
C THR A 25 -15.30 3.98 -2.60
N PRO A 26 -16.07 4.95 -3.14
CA PRO A 26 -16.86 5.84 -2.31
C PRO A 26 -17.75 5.05 -1.37
N ARG A 27 -17.75 5.44 -0.09
CA ARG A 27 -18.48 4.76 0.98
C ARG A 27 -19.89 4.35 0.53
N TRP A 28 -20.22 3.09 0.77
CA TRP A 28 -21.46 2.40 0.40
C TRP A 28 -21.61 1.91 -1.04
N ASN A 29 -20.78 2.34 -2.00
CA ASN A 29 -20.94 1.94 -3.40
C ASN A 29 -20.82 0.42 -3.57
N VAL A 30 -19.78 -0.21 -3.01
CA VAL A 30 -19.62 -1.67 -3.03
C VAL A 30 -20.81 -2.38 -2.37
N ARG A 31 -21.28 -1.91 -1.21
CA ARG A 31 -22.43 -2.49 -0.51
C ARG A 31 -23.71 -2.44 -1.36
N ILE A 32 -23.95 -1.32 -2.04
CA ILE A 32 -25.09 -1.17 -2.95
C ILE A 32 -24.96 -2.12 -4.14
N LEU A 33 -23.78 -2.21 -4.75
CA LEU A 33 -23.53 -3.12 -5.87
C LEU A 33 -23.76 -4.59 -5.45
N LEU A 34 -23.28 -4.99 -4.27
CA LEU A 34 -23.54 -6.32 -3.73
C LEU A 34 -25.04 -6.55 -3.44
N ALA A 35 -25.75 -5.56 -2.88
CA ALA A 35 -27.18 -5.66 -2.61
C ALA A 35 -28.05 -5.78 -3.89
N LEU A 36 -27.53 -5.29 -5.02
CA LEU A 36 -28.12 -5.41 -6.36
C LEU A 36 -27.66 -6.68 -7.10
N SER A 37 -26.83 -7.52 -6.49
CA SER A 37 -26.42 -8.80 -7.08
C SER A 37 -27.62 -9.75 -7.11
N GLY A 38 -28.27 -9.85 -8.26
CA GLY A 38 -29.52 -10.58 -8.45
C GLY A 38 -30.44 -9.89 -9.47
N PRO A 39 -31.73 -10.26 -9.51
CA PRO A 39 -32.68 -9.60 -10.39
C PRO A 39 -32.88 -8.12 -10.01
N PRO A 40 -33.25 -7.24 -10.98
CA PRO A 40 -33.53 -5.84 -10.68
C PRO A 40 -34.60 -5.67 -9.59
N VAL A 41 -34.35 -4.79 -8.64
CA VAL A 41 -35.21 -4.56 -7.46
C VAL A 41 -35.75 -3.14 -7.41
N ARG A 42 -36.88 -2.95 -6.73
CA ARG A 42 -37.40 -1.58 -6.50
C ARG A 42 -36.58 -0.85 -5.44
N TYR A 43 -36.64 0.48 -5.46
CA TYR A 43 -35.95 1.32 -4.46
C TYR A 43 -36.28 0.91 -3.01
N ARG A 44 -37.54 0.62 -2.71
CA ARG A 44 -37.97 0.22 -1.35
C ARG A 44 -37.37 -1.11 -0.91
N GLU A 45 -37.26 -2.07 -1.82
CA GLU A 45 -36.66 -3.38 -1.54
C GLU A 45 -35.16 -3.22 -1.30
N LEU A 46 -34.49 -2.40 -2.10
CA LEU A 46 -33.07 -2.08 -1.88
C LEU A 46 -32.84 -1.34 -0.57
N ALA A 47 -33.68 -0.35 -0.24
CA ALA A 47 -33.61 0.38 1.02
C ALA A 47 -33.85 -0.54 2.23
N ALA A 48 -34.74 -1.53 2.11
CA ALA A 48 -34.99 -2.53 3.15
C ALA A 48 -33.78 -3.45 3.40
N LYS A 49 -32.92 -3.69 2.40
CA LYS A 49 -31.64 -4.42 2.57
C LYS A 49 -30.58 -3.59 3.31
N MET A 50 -30.74 -2.27 3.40
CA MET A 50 -29.76 -1.35 3.99
C MET A 50 -30.43 -0.34 4.94
N PRO A 51 -31.11 -0.79 6.00
CA PRO A 51 -31.87 0.09 6.90
C PRO A 51 -31.01 1.12 7.65
N TRP A 52 -29.70 0.89 7.77
CA TRP A 52 -28.74 1.82 8.37
C TRP A 52 -28.32 2.97 7.45
N LEU A 53 -28.64 2.92 6.15
CA LEU A 53 -28.28 3.95 5.19
C LEU A 53 -29.44 4.94 4.99
N PRO A 54 -29.25 6.25 5.28
CA PRO A 54 -30.30 7.24 5.04
C PRO A 54 -30.76 7.25 3.58
N GLN A 55 -32.08 7.36 3.37
CA GLN A 55 -32.68 7.31 2.04
C GLN A 55 -32.13 8.39 1.09
N SER A 56 -31.88 9.61 1.58
CA SER A 56 -31.27 10.68 0.80
C SER A 56 -29.87 10.31 0.28
N GLN A 57 -29.08 9.61 1.10
CA GLN A 57 -27.76 9.12 0.70
C GLN A 57 -27.86 7.97 -0.30
N LEU A 58 -28.76 7.00 -0.07
CA LEU A 58 -28.98 5.90 -1.01
C LEU A 58 -29.39 6.43 -2.39
N HIS A 59 -30.29 7.41 -2.44
CA HIS A 59 -30.69 8.06 -3.69
C HIS A 59 -29.50 8.72 -4.42
N LEU A 60 -28.68 9.50 -3.71
CA LEU A 60 -27.50 10.15 -4.31
C LEU A 60 -26.48 9.12 -4.81
N LYS A 61 -26.28 8.03 -4.06
CA LYS A 61 -25.35 6.95 -4.41
C LYS A 61 -25.83 6.17 -5.63
N LEU A 62 -27.11 5.82 -5.69
CA LEU A 62 -27.71 5.21 -6.87
C LEU A 62 -27.57 6.09 -8.10
N LYS A 63 -27.84 7.40 -7.97
CA LYS A 63 -27.63 8.34 -9.07
C LYS A 63 -26.18 8.32 -9.55
N THR A 64 -25.23 8.40 -8.62
CA THR A 64 -23.78 8.35 -8.96
C THR A 64 -23.39 7.05 -9.66
N LEU A 65 -23.93 5.91 -9.21
CA LEU A 65 -23.67 4.60 -9.83
C LEU A 65 -24.35 4.45 -11.20
N CYS A 66 -25.49 5.11 -11.42
CA CYS A 66 -26.13 5.21 -12.73
C CYS A 66 -25.31 6.08 -13.68
N ASP A 67 -24.87 7.24 -13.21
CA ASP A 67 -24.02 8.17 -13.98
C ASP A 67 -22.68 7.51 -14.36
N ALA A 68 -22.14 6.65 -13.48
CA ALA A 68 -20.96 5.83 -13.73
C ALA A 68 -21.21 4.62 -14.66
N GLY A 69 -22.46 4.35 -15.03
CA GLY A 69 -22.83 3.21 -15.87
C GLY A 69 -22.65 1.84 -15.21
N LEU A 70 -22.62 1.76 -13.88
CA LEU A 70 -22.54 0.51 -13.11
C LEU A 70 -23.93 -0.04 -12.74
N VAL A 71 -24.89 0.86 -12.58
CA VAL A 71 -26.29 0.53 -12.23
C VAL A 71 -27.20 1.10 -13.31
N GLU A 72 -28.22 0.35 -13.69
CA GLU A 72 -29.30 0.83 -14.57
C GLU A 72 -30.56 1.14 -13.77
N ARG A 73 -31.25 2.21 -14.17
CA ARG A 73 -32.58 2.58 -13.67
C ARG A 73 -33.60 2.32 -14.78
N THR A 74 -34.47 1.35 -14.57
CA THR A 74 -35.52 0.97 -15.54
C THR A 74 -36.88 1.42 -15.05
N GLU A 75 -37.54 2.28 -15.83
CA GLU A 75 -38.87 2.78 -15.54
C GLU A 75 -39.91 1.99 -16.33
N HIS A 76 -40.68 1.15 -15.62
CA HIS A 76 -41.75 0.35 -16.21
C HIS A 76 -43.08 1.13 -16.28
N SER A 77 -43.29 2.04 -15.32
CA SER A 77 -44.40 3.01 -15.29
C SER A 77 -44.06 4.15 -14.31
N PRO A 78 -44.82 5.27 -14.28
CA PRO A 78 -44.52 6.40 -13.38
C PRO A 78 -44.45 6.06 -11.88
N ARG A 79 -45.01 4.91 -11.46
CA ARG A 79 -44.96 4.41 -10.07
C ARG A 79 -44.13 3.14 -9.90
N HIS A 80 -43.49 2.66 -10.97
CA HIS A 80 -42.72 1.42 -10.96
C HIS A 80 -41.36 1.63 -11.62
N VAL A 81 -40.35 1.77 -10.78
CA VAL A 81 -38.95 1.91 -11.18
C VAL A 81 -38.13 0.82 -10.48
N THR A 82 -37.31 0.11 -11.24
CA THR A 82 -36.36 -0.90 -10.74
C THR A 82 -34.92 -0.47 -10.99
N TYR A 83 -34.02 -0.99 -10.17
CA TYR A 83 -32.58 -0.80 -10.27
C TYR A 83 -31.90 -2.16 -10.39
N GLY A 84 -30.97 -2.27 -11.33
CA GLY A 84 -30.17 -3.48 -11.55
C GLY A 84 -28.75 -3.13 -11.95
N HIS A 85 -27.89 -4.12 -12.09
CA HIS A 85 -26.57 -3.90 -12.68
C HIS A 85 -26.69 -3.71 -14.19
N THR A 86 -25.88 -2.81 -14.73
CA THR A 86 -25.57 -2.88 -16.17
C THR A 86 -24.71 -4.11 -16.45
N GLU A 87 -24.59 -4.51 -17.72
CA GLU A 87 -23.62 -5.55 -18.11
C GLU A 87 -22.20 -5.22 -17.63
N ARG A 88 -21.81 -3.94 -17.76
CA ARG A 88 -20.53 -3.41 -17.29
C ARG A 88 -20.39 -3.51 -15.77
N GLY A 89 -21.42 -3.16 -15.01
CA GLY A 89 -21.43 -3.27 -13.55
C GLY A 89 -21.32 -4.72 -13.07
N ALA A 90 -22.10 -5.62 -13.69
CA ALA A 90 -22.06 -7.05 -13.40
C ALA A 90 -20.67 -7.66 -13.69
N ALA A 91 -20.05 -7.26 -14.80
CA ALA A 91 -18.70 -7.69 -15.17
C ALA A 91 -17.60 -7.19 -14.21
N LEU A 92 -17.86 -6.17 -13.37
CA LEU A 92 -16.89 -5.68 -12.39
C LEU A 92 -16.93 -6.47 -11.07
N LEU A 93 -18.08 -7.05 -10.72
CA LEU A 93 -18.28 -7.73 -9.43
C LEU A 93 -17.24 -8.83 -9.12
N PRO A 94 -16.75 -9.63 -10.09
CA PRO A 94 -15.74 -10.65 -9.79
C PRO A 94 -14.36 -10.08 -9.40
N VAL A 95 -14.12 -8.76 -9.50
CA VAL A 95 -12.93 -8.12 -8.92
C VAL A 95 -13.00 -8.08 -7.39
N LEU A 96 -14.20 -7.99 -6.80
CA LEU A 96 -14.38 -7.90 -5.35
C LEU A 96 -13.80 -9.11 -4.58
N PRO A 97 -14.05 -10.37 -4.97
CA PRO A 97 -13.40 -11.51 -4.31
C PRO A 97 -11.87 -11.52 -4.49
N LEU A 98 -11.30 -10.98 -5.58
CA LEU A 98 -9.84 -10.85 -5.72
C LEU A 98 -9.25 -9.91 -4.66
N LEU A 99 -9.96 -8.84 -4.33
CA LEU A 99 -9.59 -7.93 -3.24
C LEU A 99 -9.66 -8.62 -1.88
N VAL A 100 -10.68 -9.45 -1.63
CA VAL A 100 -10.79 -10.26 -0.41
C VAL A 100 -9.61 -11.22 -0.29
N THR A 101 -9.36 -12.04 -1.32
CA THR A 101 -8.23 -12.99 -1.31
C THR A 101 -6.90 -12.28 -1.06
N TRP A 102 -6.68 -11.15 -1.72
CA TRP A 102 -5.48 -10.35 -1.49
C TRP A 102 -5.40 -9.82 -0.04
N ALA A 103 -6.51 -9.32 0.50
CA ALA A 103 -6.58 -8.81 1.87
C ALA A 103 -6.27 -9.89 2.90
N GLU A 104 -6.84 -11.08 2.76
CA GLU A 104 -6.63 -12.21 3.67
C GLU A 104 -5.17 -12.70 3.69
N GLU A 105 -4.49 -12.59 2.56
CA GLU A 105 -3.10 -13.00 2.38
C GLU A 105 -2.09 -11.95 2.87
N HIS A 106 -2.41 -10.66 2.75
CA HIS A 106 -1.42 -9.59 2.84
C HIS A 106 -1.70 -8.48 3.85
N LEU A 107 -2.95 -8.28 4.27
CA LEU A 107 -3.26 -7.30 5.30
C LEU A 107 -3.09 -7.91 6.69
N GLU A 108 -2.76 -7.05 7.66
CA GLU A 108 -2.73 -7.47 9.05
C GLU A 108 -4.11 -7.97 9.46
N LYS A 109 -4.14 -9.16 10.07
CA LYS A 109 -5.36 -9.74 10.61
C LYS A 109 -5.62 -9.04 11.93
N PRO A 110 -6.74 -8.31 12.09
CA PRO A 110 -7.11 -7.83 13.41
C PRO A 110 -7.43 -9.03 14.33
N ASP A 111 -7.64 -8.75 15.61
CA ASP A 111 -8.05 -9.73 16.60
C ASP A 111 -9.49 -10.24 16.31
N GLY A 112 -9.65 -11.05 15.27
CA GLY A 112 -10.91 -11.61 14.80
C GLY A 112 -11.09 -11.58 13.28
N PRO A 113 -11.98 -12.43 12.72
CA PRO A 113 -12.29 -12.42 11.29
C PRO A 113 -13.05 -11.13 10.90
N LEU A 114 -12.50 -10.36 9.96
CA LEU A 114 -13.21 -9.23 9.36
C LEU A 114 -14.26 -9.72 8.34
N PRO A 115 -15.46 -9.11 8.30
CA PRO A 115 -16.40 -9.30 7.21
C PRO A 115 -15.73 -9.01 5.86
N ALA A 116 -16.01 -9.83 4.85
CA ALA A 116 -15.40 -9.69 3.52
C ALA A 116 -15.61 -8.28 2.90
N ILE A 117 -16.74 -7.65 3.21
CA ILE A 117 -17.03 -6.29 2.76
C ILE A 117 -16.08 -5.24 3.34
N ASP A 118 -15.66 -5.41 4.59
CA ASP A 118 -14.75 -4.47 5.24
C ASP A 118 -13.33 -4.66 4.67
N GLN A 119 -12.94 -5.91 4.41
CA GLN A 119 -11.68 -6.22 3.71
C GLN A 119 -11.61 -5.61 2.30
N ILE A 120 -12.73 -5.63 1.56
CA ILE A 120 -12.84 -4.96 0.25
C ILE A 120 -12.66 -3.45 0.41
N GLU A 121 -13.38 -2.83 1.34
CA GLU A 121 -13.32 -1.38 1.55
C GLU A 121 -11.93 -0.91 2.00
N ASP A 122 -11.25 -1.67 2.85
CA ASP A 122 -9.88 -1.41 3.27
C ASP A 122 -8.92 -1.50 2.07
N SER A 123 -9.00 -2.57 1.29
CA SER A 123 -8.19 -2.76 0.09
C SER A 123 -8.39 -1.63 -0.92
N LEU A 124 -9.65 -1.24 -1.19
CA LEU A 124 -9.96 -0.14 -2.09
C LEU A 124 -9.43 1.21 -1.58
N THR A 125 -9.49 1.43 -0.26
CA THR A 125 -8.93 2.64 0.37
C THR A 125 -7.43 2.73 0.17
N LEU A 126 -6.71 1.62 0.29
CA LEU A 126 -5.26 1.55 0.02
C LEU A 126 -4.94 1.85 -1.46
N LEU A 127 -5.70 1.26 -2.38
CA LEU A 127 -5.45 1.38 -3.82
C LEU A 127 -5.81 2.76 -4.39
N THR A 128 -6.78 3.45 -3.80
CA THR A 128 -7.22 4.78 -4.26
C THR A 128 -6.50 5.95 -3.62
N ARG A 129 -5.51 5.68 -2.74
CA ARG A 129 -4.67 6.76 -2.21
C ARG A 129 -4.02 7.55 -3.35
N ARG A 130 -3.84 8.84 -3.12
CA ARG A 130 -3.30 9.75 -4.15
C ARG A 130 -1.94 9.26 -4.65
N HIS A 131 -1.82 9.06 -5.97
CA HIS A 131 -0.63 8.54 -6.65
C HIS A 131 -0.27 7.07 -6.37
N ALA A 132 -1.07 6.33 -5.60
CA ALA A 132 -0.79 4.91 -5.30
C ALA A 132 -0.65 4.06 -6.56
N ALA A 133 -1.68 4.04 -7.43
CA ALA A 133 -1.65 3.29 -8.68
C ALA A 133 -0.40 3.60 -9.51
N SER A 134 -0.12 4.89 -9.78
CA SER A 134 1.05 5.29 -10.57
C SER A 134 2.38 4.82 -9.96
N ILE A 135 2.55 4.95 -8.64
CA ILE A 135 3.77 4.48 -7.95
C ILE A 135 3.90 2.97 -8.08
N LEU A 136 2.83 2.22 -7.82
CA LEU A 136 2.82 0.76 -7.90
C LEU A 136 3.16 0.26 -9.30
N TRP A 137 2.60 0.89 -10.34
CA TRP A 137 2.92 0.60 -11.74
C TRP A 137 4.41 0.80 -12.06
N VAL A 138 4.98 1.94 -11.66
CA VAL A 138 6.40 2.24 -11.91
C VAL A 138 7.29 1.22 -11.20
N LEU A 139 6.99 0.92 -9.93
CA LEU A 139 7.77 -0.05 -9.15
C LEU A 139 7.65 -1.47 -9.73
N LYS A 140 6.46 -1.90 -10.17
CA LYS A 140 6.28 -3.19 -10.84
C LYS A 140 7.13 -3.29 -12.10
N SER A 141 7.16 -2.22 -12.90
CA SER A 141 7.90 -2.18 -14.17
C SER A 141 9.42 -2.11 -14.01
N ARG A 142 9.95 -1.52 -12.93
CA ARG A 142 11.40 -1.22 -12.78
C ARG A 142 12.10 -1.90 -11.60
N GLN A 143 11.42 -2.77 -10.84
CA GLN A 143 11.89 -3.51 -9.66
C GLN A 143 12.45 -2.62 -8.53
N ASP A 144 13.53 -1.88 -8.78
CA ASP A 144 14.21 -0.99 -7.83
C ASP A 144 14.28 0.45 -8.37
N VAL A 145 13.64 1.41 -7.67
CA VAL A 145 13.59 2.81 -8.10
C VAL A 145 13.85 3.76 -6.93
N SER A 146 14.76 4.73 -7.13
CA SER A 146 14.98 5.79 -6.13
C SER A 146 13.77 6.75 -6.04
N GLY A 147 13.51 7.31 -4.86
CA GLY A 147 12.42 8.29 -4.67
C GLY A 147 12.50 9.49 -5.63
N ARG A 148 13.72 9.99 -5.89
CA ARG A 148 13.96 11.08 -6.86
C ARG A 148 13.65 10.68 -8.30
N ALA A 149 13.83 9.40 -8.66
CA ALA A 149 13.44 8.90 -9.97
C ALA A 149 11.91 8.72 -10.07
N LEU A 150 11.27 8.18 -9.04
CA LEU A 150 9.81 8.09 -8.94
C LEU A 150 9.14 9.46 -9.07
N ALA A 151 9.65 10.47 -8.37
CA ALA A 151 9.11 11.82 -8.45
C ALA A 151 9.15 12.40 -9.88
N ARG A 152 10.25 12.15 -10.62
CA ARG A 152 10.40 12.63 -11.99
C ARG A 152 9.44 11.95 -12.97
N ILE A 153 9.10 10.68 -12.72
CA ILE A 153 8.20 9.90 -13.57
C ILE A 153 6.74 10.22 -13.25
N VAL A 154 6.35 10.11 -11.97
CA VAL A 154 4.94 10.22 -11.53
C VAL A 154 4.49 11.67 -11.35
N MET A 155 5.42 12.58 -10.99
CA MET A 155 5.10 13.96 -10.63
C MET A 155 6.00 14.97 -11.36
N PRO A 156 6.07 14.96 -12.70
CA PRO A 156 7.02 15.77 -13.46
C PRO A 156 6.85 17.28 -13.25
N ARG A 157 5.65 17.74 -12.89
CA ARG A 157 5.29 19.16 -12.69
C ARG A 157 5.37 19.65 -11.24
N ARG A 158 5.46 18.76 -10.24
CA ARG A 158 5.47 19.13 -8.81
C ARG A 158 6.82 18.73 -8.21
N GLY A 159 7.46 19.67 -7.50
CA GLY A 159 8.81 19.50 -6.93
C GLY A 159 9.00 18.16 -6.22
N GLY A 160 10.19 17.57 -6.41
CA GLY A 160 10.46 16.15 -6.15
C GLY A 160 10.38 15.67 -4.69
N THR A 161 10.07 16.54 -3.74
CA THR A 161 9.86 16.20 -2.32
C THR A 161 8.43 15.74 -2.02
N THR A 162 7.46 16.10 -2.87
CA THR A 162 6.04 15.76 -2.66
C THR A 162 5.73 14.26 -2.79
N ILE A 163 6.63 13.49 -3.41
CA ILE A 163 6.48 12.04 -3.58
C ILE A 163 6.69 11.26 -2.26
N TYR A 164 7.43 11.81 -1.30
CA TYR A 164 7.82 11.05 -0.10
C TYR A 164 6.65 10.81 0.85
N SER A 165 5.63 11.67 0.85
CA SER A 165 4.42 11.46 1.63
C SER A 165 3.61 10.24 1.14
N PRO A 166 3.21 10.14 -0.15
CA PRO A 166 2.53 8.94 -0.63
C PRO A 166 3.42 7.70 -0.59
N LEU A 167 4.74 7.83 -0.82
CA LEU A 167 5.66 6.69 -0.67
C LEU A 167 5.74 6.20 0.78
N GLY A 168 5.87 7.10 1.74
CA GLY A 168 5.89 6.75 3.16
C GLY A 168 4.61 6.05 3.59
N GLN A 169 3.46 6.49 3.06
CA GLN A 169 2.19 5.82 3.31
C GLN A 169 2.15 4.42 2.70
N LEU A 170 2.60 4.23 1.46
CA LEU A 170 2.66 2.91 0.84
C LEU A 170 3.64 1.95 1.55
N VAL A 171 4.70 2.49 2.16
CA VAL A 171 5.60 1.72 3.03
C VAL A 171 4.90 1.34 4.33
N ALA A 172 4.19 2.28 4.96
CA ALA A 172 3.42 2.02 6.17
C ALA A 172 2.29 1.01 5.95
N ASP A 173 1.65 1.06 4.77
CA ASP A 173 0.60 0.11 4.35
C ASP A 173 1.20 -1.24 3.89
N GLY A 174 2.52 -1.42 3.94
CA GLY A 174 3.20 -2.67 3.58
C GLY A 174 3.20 -3.01 2.09
N LEU A 175 2.82 -2.09 1.20
CA LEU A 175 2.77 -2.29 -0.27
C LEU A 175 4.13 -2.09 -0.95
N VAL A 176 5.02 -1.31 -0.31
CA VAL A 176 6.33 -0.92 -0.84
C VAL A 176 7.39 -1.14 0.23
N ASP A 177 8.50 -1.77 -0.13
CA ASP A 177 9.67 -1.86 0.74
C ASP A 177 10.67 -0.74 0.40
N THR A 178 11.48 -0.36 1.39
CA THR A 178 12.66 0.48 1.20
C THR A 178 13.80 -0.02 2.07
N GLU A 179 15.03 0.10 1.60
CA GLU A 179 16.24 -0.24 2.37
C GLU A 179 16.71 0.90 3.30
N GLY A 180 15.91 1.95 3.45
CA GLY A 180 16.22 3.12 4.27
C GLY A 180 17.04 4.19 3.53
N ASN A 181 17.01 5.43 4.05
CA ASN A 181 17.78 6.59 3.57
C ASN A 181 17.69 6.89 2.04
N GLY A 182 16.54 6.64 1.42
CA GLY A 182 16.30 7.00 0.00
C GLY A 182 16.92 6.05 -1.03
N ARG A 183 17.24 4.81 -0.63
CA ARG A 183 17.77 3.73 -1.49
C ARG A 183 16.80 2.55 -1.56
N PRO A 184 16.78 1.86 -2.71
CA PRO A 184 15.68 1.91 -3.66
C PRO A 184 14.36 1.42 -3.07
N TYR A 185 13.27 2.04 -3.53
CA TYR A 185 11.93 1.53 -3.30
C TYR A 185 11.68 0.38 -4.27
N ARG A 186 11.02 -0.66 -3.77
CA ARG A 186 10.57 -1.82 -4.54
C ARG A 186 9.19 -2.24 -4.07
N LEU A 187 8.46 -2.97 -4.88
CA LEU A 187 7.21 -3.58 -4.39
C LEU A 187 7.53 -4.63 -3.32
N SER A 188 6.73 -4.64 -2.27
CA SER A 188 6.75 -5.72 -1.28
C SER A 188 6.06 -6.97 -1.86
N ALA A 189 6.01 -8.05 -1.08
CA ALA A 189 5.19 -9.22 -1.43
C ALA A 189 3.71 -8.85 -1.60
N ALA A 190 3.17 -8.00 -0.71
CA ALA A 190 1.79 -7.50 -0.79
C ALA A 190 1.55 -6.65 -2.04
N GLY A 191 2.48 -5.74 -2.35
CA GLY A 191 2.40 -4.92 -3.57
C GLY A 191 2.44 -5.76 -4.85
N HIS A 192 3.21 -6.86 -4.86
CA HIS A 192 3.21 -7.81 -5.97
C HIS A 192 1.92 -8.65 -6.03
N GLY A 193 1.33 -8.99 -4.88
CA GLY A 193 0.08 -9.75 -4.77
C GLY A 193 -1.13 -9.06 -5.40
N LEU A 194 -1.07 -7.74 -5.62
CA LEU A 194 -2.13 -6.97 -6.30
C LEU A 194 -2.27 -7.27 -7.80
N GLY A 195 -1.37 -8.09 -8.38
CA GLY A 195 -1.35 -8.40 -9.81
C GLY A 195 -2.69 -8.87 -10.40
N PRO A 196 -3.33 -9.93 -9.85
CA PRO A 196 -4.63 -10.39 -10.34
C PRO A 196 -5.69 -9.29 -10.31
N THR A 197 -5.75 -8.51 -9.23
CA THR A 197 -6.72 -7.43 -9.05
C THR A 197 -6.50 -6.30 -10.04
N LEU A 198 -5.28 -5.73 -10.11
CA LEU A 198 -4.98 -4.60 -10.99
C LEU A 198 -5.03 -5.00 -12.47
N GLY A 199 -4.64 -6.24 -12.80
CA GLY A 199 -4.80 -6.80 -14.15
C GLY A 199 -6.27 -6.94 -14.53
N ALA A 200 -7.11 -7.50 -13.65
CA ALA A 200 -8.55 -7.64 -13.88
C ALA A 200 -9.25 -6.28 -14.03
N VAL A 201 -8.92 -5.29 -13.18
CA VAL A 201 -9.45 -3.93 -13.30
C VAL A 201 -9.00 -3.26 -14.59
N SER A 202 -7.73 -3.43 -14.99
CA SER A 202 -7.23 -2.93 -16.27
C SER A 202 -8.01 -3.52 -17.45
N ALA A 203 -8.15 -4.85 -17.50
CA ALA A 203 -8.91 -5.54 -18.54
C ALA A 203 -10.37 -5.05 -18.61
N TRP A 204 -11.06 -5.00 -17.47
CA TRP A 204 -12.43 -4.48 -17.40
C TRP A 204 -12.53 -3.03 -17.91
N SER A 205 -11.59 -2.18 -17.50
CA SER A 205 -11.60 -0.76 -17.89
C SER A 205 -11.38 -0.55 -19.39
N ALA A 206 -10.73 -1.51 -20.05
CA ALA A 206 -10.53 -1.57 -21.49
C ALA A 206 -11.68 -2.28 -22.24
N GLY A 207 -12.76 -2.64 -21.53
CA GLY A 207 -13.89 -3.39 -22.10
C GLY A 207 -13.54 -4.84 -22.46
N GLN A 208 -12.47 -5.39 -21.89
CA GLN A 208 -12.04 -6.77 -22.09
C GLN A 208 -12.59 -7.68 -20.98
N PRO A 209 -12.77 -8.98 -21.26
CA PRO A 209 -13.03 -9.99 -20.24
C PRO A 209 -11.98 -10.00 -19.11
N LEU A 210 -12.40 -10.28 -17.87
CA LEU A 210 -11.51 -10.21 -16.69
C LEU A 210 -10.35 -11.21 -16.72
N ASP A 211 -10.53 -12.35 -17.38
CA ASP A 211 -9.49 -13.39 -17.56
C ASP A 211 -8.30 -12.89 -18.39
N GLN A 212 -8.51 -11.90 -19.26
CA GLN A 212 -7.42 -11.21 -19.96
C GLN A 212 -6.50 -10.44 -19.02
N GLY A 213 -6.93 -10.15 -17.78
CA GLY A 213 -6.09 -9.52 -16.77
C GLY A 213 -4.82 -10.32 -16.44
N ALA A 214 -4.88 -11.65 -16.57
CA ALA A 214 -3.72 -12.54 -16.40
C ALA A 214 -2.67 -12.40 -17.52
N HIS A 215 -3.01 -11.78 -18.64
CA HIS A 215 -2.09 -11.49 -19.74
C HIS A 215 -1.62 -10.03 -19.76
N HIS A 216 -1.98 -9.24 -18.74
CA HIS A 216 -1.59 -7.83 -18.67
C HIS A 216 -0.05 -7.69 -18.67
N PRO A 217 0.54 -6.81 -19.52
CA PRO A 217 2.00 -6.73 -19.70
C PRO A 217 2.79 -6.41 -18.43
N ILE A 218 2.16 -5.76 -17.45
CA ILE A 218 2.79 -5.38 -16.18
C ILE A 218 2.29 -6.24 -15.01
N TRP A 219 1.04 -6.70 -15.04
CA TRP A 219 0.34 -7.27 -13.88
C TRP A 219 -0.08 -8.73 -14.05
N GLY A 220 -0.05 -9.25 -15.29
CA GLY A 220 -0.56 -10.58 -15.62
C GLY A 220 0.32 -11.73 -15.15
N HIS A 221 1.62 -11.50 -14.96
CA HIS A 221 2.52 -12.54 -14.48
C HIS A 221 2.49 -12.62 -12.95
N PRO A 222 1.96 -13.72 -12.36
CA PRO A 222 2.18 -13.99 -10.95
C PRO A 222 3.69 -14.13 -10.76
N GLN A 223 4.29 -13.30 -9.92
CA GLN A 223 5.67 -13.58 -9.53
C GLN A 223 5.65 -14.94 -8.84
N THR A 224 6.45 -15.87 -9.37
CA THR A 224 6.82 -17.12 -8.71
C THR A 224 7.12 -16.79 -7.25
N LYS A 225 6.29 -17.33 -6.35
CA LYS A 225 6.44 -17.28 -4.89
C LYS A 225 7.93 -17.37 -4.58
N ARG A 226 8.56 -16.24 -4.23
CA ARG A 226 9.99 -16.26 -3.91
C ARG A 226 10.10 -17.23 -2.75
N ALA A 227 10.85 -18.32 -2.95
CA ALA A 227 11.09 -19.29 -1.88
C ALA A 227 11.41 -18.51 -0.60
N PRO A 228 10.82 -18.87 0.55
CA PRO A 228 11.13 -18.21 1.80
C PRO A 228 12.65 -18.14 1.85
N ARG A 229 13.21 -16.92 1.86
CA ARG A 229 14.62 -16.80 2.22
C ARG A 229 14.69 -17.49 3.58
N PRO A 230 15.49 -18.55 3.76
CA PRO A 230 15.67 -19.08 5.09
C PRO A 230 16.07 -17.88 5.92
N TRP A 231 15.26 -17.57 6.94
CA TRP A 231 15.70 -16.67 7.98
C TRP A 231 17.01 -17.28 8.43
N ALA A 232 18.13 -16.64 8.11
CA ALA A 232 19.38 -16.89 8.80
C ALA A 232 19.14 -16.31 10.19
N SER A 233 18.41 -17.06 11.03
CA SER A 233 18.44 -16.90 12.46
C SER A 233 19.90 -17.16 12.85
N SER A 234 20.61 -16.05 13.05
CA SER A 234 22.02 -15.97 13.42
C SER A 234 23.00 -16.30 12.28
N PRO A 235 23.92 -15.40 11.89
CA PRO A 235 25.15 -15.87 11.28
C PRO A 235 25.83 -16.82 12.29
N PRO A 236 26.37 -17.98 11.86
CA PRO A 236 27.23 -18.77 12.73
C PRO A 236 28.37 -17.85 13.16
N ARG A 237 28.54 -17.68 14.48
CA ARG A 237 29.68 -17.00 15.07
C ARG A 237 30.93 -17.62 14.42
N PRO A 238 31.84 -16.83 13.80
CA PRO A 238 33.08 -17.39 13.30
C PRO A 238 33.77 -18.10 14.46
N THR A 239 34.08 -19.38 14.26
CA THR A 239 34.90 -20.14 15.20
C THR A 239 36.16 -19.32 15.45
N PRO A 240 36.50 -19.00 16.71
CA PRO A 240 37.75 -18.30 16.97
C PRO A 240 38.88 -19.18 16.43
N ALA A 241 39.65 -18.64 15.50
CA ALA A 241 40.90 -19.25 15.08
C ALA A 241 41.72 -19.55 16.33
N ALA A 242 42.30 -20.75 16.38
CA ALA A 242 43.18 -21.18 17.45
C ALA A 242 44.23 -20.08 17.70
N ARG A 243 44.31 -19.61 18.95
CA ARG A 243 45.34 -18.67 19.37
C ARG A 243 46.72 -19.30 19.08
N PRO A 244 47.68 -18.57 18.52
CA PRO A 244 49.07 -19.00 18.55
C PRO A 244 49.45 -19.26 20.02
N GLN A 245 50.04 -20.41 20.29
CA GLN A 245 50.58 -20.73 21.61
C GLN A 245 51.73 -19.74 21.88
N THR A 246 51.47 -18.74 22.72
CA THR A 246 52.53 -17.89 23.26
C THR A 246 53.36 -18.74 24.22
N ARG A 247 54.62 -18.96 23.85
CA ARG A 247 55.65 -19.61 24.66
C ARG A 247 55.69 -18.96 26.03
N ALA A 248 55.69 -19.79 27.09
CA ALA A 248 55.86 -19.35 28.46
C ALA A 248 57.17 -18.56 28.62
N ALA A 249 57.08 -17.38 29.24
CA ALA A 249 58.18 -16.71 29.90
C ALA A 249 57.69 -16.27 31.27
N ASP A 250 58.44 -16.69 32.28
CA ASP A 250 58.24 -16.48 33.71
C ASP A 250 58.02 -15.00 34.10
N GLY A 251 57.19 -14.81 35.13
CA GLY A 251 57.18 -13.59 35.95
C GLY A 251 55.78 -13.07 36.26
N SER A 252 55.16 -13.57 37.32
CA SER A 252 53.99 -12.94 37.94
C SER A 252 54.41 -11.72 38.78
N PRO A 253 53.77 -10.55 38.64
CA PRO A 253 53.61 -9.62 39.76
C PRO A 253 52.28 -9.93 40.45
N ALA A 254 52.33 -10.17 41.76
CA ALA A 254 51.15 -10.35 42.60
C ALA A 254 50.37 -9.02 42.72
N TRP A 255 49.12 -9.02 42.29
CA TRP A 255 48.21 -7.89 42.48
C TRP A 255 47.68 -7.87 43.92
N HIS A 256 47.87 -6.74 44.62
CA HIS A 256 47.30 -6.50 45.94
C HIS A 256 46.06 -5.59 45.85
N ALA A 257 45.00 -5.95 46.57
CA ALA A 257 43.69 -5.30 46.52
C ALA A 257 43.61 -3.87 47.13
N ARG A 258 44.73 -3.15 47.24
CA ARG A 258 44.78 -1.77 47.79
C ARG A 258 45.09 -0.68 46.76
N ASP A 259 45.32 -1.03 45.50
CA ASP A 259 45.71 -0.05 44.47
C ASP A 259 44.53 0.53 43.65
N LEU A 260 43.29 0.36 44.12
CA LEU A 260 42.09 0.66 43.31
C LEU A 260 41.58 2.11 43.34
N PHE A 261 42.18 3.03 44.11
CA PHE A 261 41.74 4.44 44.10
C PHE A 261 42.90 5.41 44.29
N SER A 262 43.46 5.91 43.19
CA SER A 262 44.27 7.12 43.17
C SER A 262 44.13 7.84 41.83
N HIS A 263 43.05 8.59 41.67
CA HIS A 263 43.05 9.73 40.76
C HIS A 263 42.75 10.99 41.56
N ALA A 264 43.73 11.89 41.54
CA ALA A 264 43.74 13.18 42.21
C ALA A 264 42.66 14.10 41.64
N THR A 265 41.97 14.80 42.53
CA THR A 265 40.98 15.85 42.23
C THR A 265 41.67 17.03 41.53
N PRO A 266 41.23 17.49 40.35
CA PRO A 266 41.78 18.70 39.75
C PRO A 266 41.34 19.96 40.52
N ALA A 267 42.28 20.87 40.71
CA ALA A 267 42.12 22.11 41.47
C ALA A 267 41.17 23.12 40.77
N ARG A 268 40.36 23.78 41.60
CA ARG A 268 39.41 24.84 41.24
C ARG A 268 40.15 26.17 41.01
N PRO A 269 39.95 26.88 39.88
CA PRO A 269 40.53 28.22 39.72
C PRO A 269 39.78 29.25 40.57
N ALA A 270 40.57 30.12 41.21
CA ALA A 270 40.16 31.16 42.14
C ALA A 270 39.48 32.36 41.45
N ALA A 271 38.64 33.05 42.23
CA ALA A 271 37.85 34.22 41.85
C ALA A 271 38.73 35.44 41.51
N VAL A 272 38.36 36.15 40.45
CA VAL A 272 38.83 37.52 40.18
C VAL A 272 37.73 38.47 40.63
N ALA A 273 38.06 39.31 41.61
CA ALA A 273 37.27 40.47 42.00
C ALA A 273 37.76 41.68 41.20
N ALA A 274 36.85 42.37 40.52
CA ALA A 274 37.05 43.74 40.06
C ALA A 274 35.69 44.47 40.09
N GLY A 275 35.63 45.53 40.89
CA GLY A 275 34.40 46.22 41.25
C GLY A 275 34.02 47.39 40.35
N GLY A 276 32.69 47.58 40.23
CA GLY A 276 31.94 48.85 40.20
C GLY A 276 32.14 49.85 39.05
N PRO A 277 31.34 50.94 39.00
CA PRO A 277 30.11 51.23 39.73
C PRO A 277 28.89 51.49 38.83
N ARG A 278 27.74 51.61 39.51
CA ARG A 278 26.38 51.87 39.03
C ARG A 278 26.19 53.28 38.45
N ARG A 279 25.33 53.38 37.43
CA ARG A 279 24.09 54.20 37.46
C ARG A 279 23.12 53.65 36.43
#